data_AF-A0A8J6PEB7-F1
#
_entry.id   AF-A0A8J6PEB7-F1
#
_cell.length_a   1.000
_cell.length_b   1.000
_cell.length_c   1.000
_cell.angle_alpha   90.00
_cell.angle_beta   90.00
_cell.angle_gamma   90.00
#
_symmetry.space_group_name_H-M   'P 1'
#
loop_
_entity.id
_entity.type
_entity.pdbx_description
1 polymer ?
#
loop_
_entity_poly.entity_id
_entity_poly.type
_entity_poly.pdbx_seq_one_letter_code
_entity_poly.pdbx_strand_id
1 'polypeptide(L)'
;MGNLVDTLAAAGTTLALYLMLGFPFLIWSGRTSYASALLEVDGQPRGWPGRAATVWLAILPLLLIAYYFVSGIGRLNVEQPDLGVATATVQKYESEWGPWLFLWLPPCVGMIIGYFVGAIIARNRKERL
;
A
#
# COMPACT_ATOMS: atom_id res chain seq x y z
N MET A 1 31.80 -12.80 8.18
CA MET A 1 30.81 -12.68 9.27
C MET A 1 30.17 -11.29 9.39
N GLY A 2 30.71 -10.21 8.76
CA GLY A 2 30.06 -8.88 8.79
C GLY A 2 28.68 -8.82 8.09
N ASN A 3 28.50 -9.57 7.00
CA ASN A 3 27.28 -9.46 6.18
C ASN A 3 25.96 -9.78 6.89
N LEU A 4 25.94 -10.67 7.89
CA LEU A 4 24.68 -11.06 8.54
C LEU A 4 24.15 -9.96 9.48
N VAL A 5 25.04 -9.37 10.27
CA VAL A 5 24.68 -8.31 11.24
C VAL A 5 24.23 -7.06 10.50
N ASP A 6 24.95 -6.67 9.45
CA ASP A 6 24.58 -5.52 8.61
C ASP A 6 23.26 -5.75 7.89
N THR A 7 23.00 -6.97 7.40
CA THR A 7 21.72 -7.33 6.76
C THR A 7 20.57 -7.32 7.76
N LEU A 8 20.77 -7.84 8.99
CA LEU A 8 19.77 -7.82 10.05
C LEU A 8 19.46 -6.39 10.50
N ALA A 9 20.49 -5.54 10.63
CA ALA A 9 20.32 -4.13 10.98
C ALA A 9 19.54 -3.40 9.88
N ALA A 10 19.91 -3.57 8.61
CA ALA A 10 19.20 -2.97 7.48
C ALA A 10 17.74 -3.45 7.37
N ALA A 11 17.50 -4.75 7.56
CA ALA A 11 16.15 -5.31 7.58
C ALA A 11 15.32 -4.75 8.74
N GLY A 12 15.92 -4.65 9.93
CA GLY A 12 15.29 -4.06 11.12
C GLY A 12 14.92 -2.60 10.93
N THR A 13 15.82 -1.79 10.39
CA THR A 13 15.55 -0.38 10.06
C THR A 13 14.46 -0.26 9.01
N THR A 14 14.50 -1.08 7.96
CA THR A 14 13.47 -1.09 6.90
C THR A 14 12.10 -1.44 7.48
N LEU A 15 12.03 -2.46 8.32
CA LEU A 15 10.80 -2.86 9.02
C LEU A 15 10.30 -1.73 9.93
N ALA A 16 11.18 -1.12 10.72
CA ALA A 16 10.81 0.00 11.59
C ALA A 16 10.24 1.18 10.80
N LEU A 17 10.85 1.53 9.66
CA LEU A 17 10.34 2.56 8.75
C LEU A 17 8.96 2.17 8.19
N TYR A 18 8.78 0.92 7.77
CA TYR A 18 7.50 0.42 7.29
C TYR A 18 6.41 0.49 8.36
N LEU A 19 6.73 0.15 9.60
CA LEU A 19 5.79 0.27 10.72
C LEU A 19 5.47 1.75 10.99
N MET A 20 6.47 2.64 11.02
CA MET A 20 6.26 4.08 11.20
C MET A 20 5.38 4.68 10.10
N LEU A 21 5.55 4.24 8.85
CA LEU A 21 4.75 4.67 7.71
C LEU A 21 3.35 4.04 7.70
N GLY A 22 3.19 2.79 8.13
CA GLY A 22 1.92 2.07 8.04
C GLY A 22 0.98 2.28 9.23
N PHE A 23 1.50 2.38 10.46
CA PHE A 23 0.70 2.46 11.68
C PHE A 23 -0.24 3.67 11.75
N PRO A 24 0.20 4.90 11.40
CA PRO A 24 -0.68 6.06 11.42
C PRO A 24 -1.90 5.87 10.51
N PHE A 25 -1.70 5.26 9.34
CA PHE A 25 -2.75 4.98 8.37
C PHE A 25 -3.67 3.84 8.82
N LEU A 26 -3.13 2.84 9.51
CA LEU A 26 -3.92 1.79 10.15
C LEU A 26 -4.84 2.37 11.22
N ILE A 27 -4.31 3.19 12.12
CA ILE A 27 -5.10 3.81 13.20
C ILE A 27 -6.14 4.75 12.61
N TRP A 28 -5.76 5.60 11.65
CA TRP A 28 -6.66 6.54 11.01
C TRP A 28 -7.80 5.84 10.24
N SER A 29 -7.47 4.87 9.40
CA SER A 29 -8.47 4.09 8.64
C SER A 29 -9.39 3.31 9.57
N GLY A 30 -8.86 2.70 10.63
CA GLY A 30 -9.68 1.98 11.61
C GLY A 30 -10.61 2.87 12.40
N ARG A 31 -10.16 4.05 12.84
CA ARG A 31 -11.03 5.01 13.54
C ARG A 31 -12.15 5.53 12.65
N THR A 32 -11.81 5.87 11.41
CA THR A 32 -12.79 6.40 10.45
C THR A 32 -13.79 5.34 10.01
N SER A 33 -13.35 4.11 9.78
CA SER A 33 -14.22 2.99 9.41
C SER A 33 -15.13 2.59 10.58
N TYR A 34 -14.59 2.52 11.80
CA TYR A 34 -15.35 2.26 13.02
C TYR A 34 -16.44 3.31 13.25
N ALA A 35 -16.09 4.60 13.22
CA ALA A 35 -17.05 5.69 13.40
C ALA A 35 -18.16 5.64 12.32
N SER A 36 -17.76 5.40 11.06
CA SER A 36 -18.69 5.34 9.94
C SER A 36 -19.63 4.11 9.99
N ALA A 37 -19.15 2.99 10.54
CA ALA A 37 -19.95 1.76 10.67
C ALA A 37 -20.92 1.80 11.86
N LEU A 38 -20.64 2.65 12.86
CA LEU A 38 -21.55 2.91 13.95
C LEU A 38 -22.73 3.78 13.54
N LEU A 39 -22.53 4.72 12.61
CA LEU A 39 -23.60 5.59 12.12
C LEU A 39 -24.77 4.77 11.55
N GLU A 40 -25.96 5.16 11.94
CA GLU A 40 -27.21 4.72 11.33
C GLU A 40 -27.61 5.75 10.27
N VAL A 41 -28.06 5.26 9.12
CA VAL A 41 -28.61 6.07 8.03
C VAL A 41 -29.99 5.52 7.78
N ASP A 42 -31.01 6.38 7.90
CA ASP A 42 -32.42 6.02 7.72
C ASP A 42 -32.90 4.87 8.61
N GLY A 43 -32.47 4.84 9.87
CA GLY A 43 -32.85 3.82 10.85
C GLY A 43 -32.26 2.43 10.60
N GLN A 44 -31.36 2.30 9.63
CA GLN A 44 -30.63 1.08 9.35
C GLN A 44 -29.13 1.29 9.62
N PRO A 45 -28.41 0.25 10.06
CA PRO A 45 -26.97 0.32 10.15
C PRO A 45 -26.40 0.64 8.76
N ARG A 46 -25.66 1.76 8.65
CA ARG A 46 -24.98 2.12 7.40
C ARG A 46 -24.06 0.96 7.01
N GLY A 47 -24.24 0.43 5.80
CA GLY A 47 -23.62 -0.82 5.34
C GLY A 47 -22.10 -0.92 5.55
N TRP A 48 -21.32 -0.72 4.49
CA TRP A 48 -19.86 -0.73 4.61
C TRP A 48 -19.34 0.71 4.75
N PRO A 49 -18.56 1.01 5.78
CA PRO A 49 -18.08 2.36 6.03
C PRO A 49 -17.17 2.86 4.89
N GLY A 50 -17.07 4.18 4.70
CA GLY A 50 -15.92 4.88 4.12
C GLY A 50 -15.25 4.38 2.83
N ARG A 51 -15.94 3.69 1.92
CA ARG A 51 -15.32 3.02 0.74
C ARG A 51 -14.47 3.94 -0.13
N ALA A 52 -14.90 5.18 -0.34
CA ALA A 52 -14.22 6.12 -1.24
C ALA A 52 -12.78 6.42 -0.78
N ALA A 53 -12.56 6.68 0.51
CA ALA A 53 -11.23 7.02 1.02
C ALA A 53 -10.25 5.84 0.85
N THR A 54 -10.66 4.62 1.19
CA THR A 54 -9.84 3.42 1.01
C THR A 54 -9.57 3.12 -0.47
N VAL A 55 -10.54 3.36 -1.36
CA VAL A 55 -10.35 3.20 -2.81
C VAL A 55 -9.33 4.20 -3.34
N TRP A 56 -9.51 5.49 -3.06
CA TRP A 56 -8.65 6.55 -3.59
C TRP A 56 -7.24 6.56 -3.00
N LEU A 57 -7.12 6.27 -1.70
CA LEU A 57 -5.86 6.43 -0.98
C LEU A 57 -5.11 5.10 -0.79
N ALA A 58 -5.74 3.93 -1.01
CA ALA A 58 -5.07 2.62 -0.93
C ALA A 58 -5.16 1.82 -2.23
N ILE A 59 -6.36 1.62 -2.78
CA ILE A 59 -6.53 0.72 -3.95
C ILE A 59 -5.92 1.35 -5.20
N LEU A 60 -6.21 2.61 -5.50
CA LEU A 60 -5.67 3.31 -6.65
C LEU A 60 -4.13 3.35 -6.65
N PRO A 61 -3.45 3.74 -5.55
CA PRO A 61 -2.00 3.67 -5.52
C PRO A 61 -1.45 2.24 -5.62
N LEU A 62 -2.10 1.23 -5.03
CA LEU A 62 -1.71 -0.17 -5.24
C LEU A 62 -1.84 -0.60 -6.71
N LEU A 63 -2.90 -0.18 -7.39
CA LEU A 63 -3.07 -0.43 -8.82
C LEU A 63 -2.00 0.29 -9.64
N LEU A 64 -1.60 1.50 -9.25
CA LEU A 64 -0.50 2.22 -9.89
C LEU A 64 0.84 1.51 -9.71
N ILE A 65 1.12 0.99 -8.51
CA ILE A 65 2.30 0.18 -8.23
C ILE A 65 2.26 -1.11 -9.06
N ALA A 66 1.12 -1.81 -9.09
CA ALA A 66 0.96 -3.02 -9.88
C ALA A 66 1.16 -2.72 -11.38
N TYR A 67 0.56 -1.65 -11.88
CA TYR A 67 0.75 -1.18 -13.25
C TYR A 67 2.22 -0.88 -13.55
N TYR A 68 2.92 -0.20 -12.63
CA TYR A 68 4.34 0.13 -12.78
C TYR A 68 5.22 -1.13 -12.97
N PHE A 69 4.96 -2.19 -12.20
CA PHE A 69 5.68 -3.45 -12.34
C PHE A 69 5.26 -4.25 -13.58
N VAL A 70 3.96 -4.32 -13.88
CA VAL A 70 3.42 -5.09 -15.02
C VAL A 70 3.76 -4.45 -16.37
N SER A 71 3.78 -3.13 -16.46
CA SER A 71 4.11 -2.38 -17.68
C SER A 71 5.57 -2.45 -18.09
N GLY A 72 6.45 -2.98 -17.22
CA GLY A 72 7.89 -3.08 -17.49
C GLY A 72 8.67 -1.79 -17.31
N ILE A 73 8.01 -0.68 -16.95
CA ILE A 73 8.65 0.60 -16.59
C ILE A 73 9.55 0.41 -15.35
N GLY A 74 9.18 -0.51 -14.45
CA GLY A 74 9.94 -0.87 -13.25
C GLY A 74 11.06 -1.88 -13.39
N ARG A 75 11.43 -2.32 -14.60
CA ARG A 75 12.52 -3.27 -14.76
C ARG A 75 13.86 -2.59 -14.44
N LEU A 76 14.42 -2.92 -13.29
CA LEU A 76 15.85 -2.75 -13.02
C LEU A 76 16.62 -3.56 -14.07
N ASN A 77 17.27 -2.86 -14.99
CA ASN A 77 18.36 -3.34 -15.84
C ASN A 77 18.31 -4.84 -16.20
N VAL A 78 17.49 -5.20 -17.19
CA VAL A 78 17.84 -6.36 -18.02
C VAL A 78 18.95 -5.86 -18.93
N GLU A 79 20.19 -6.29 -18.67
CA GLU A 79 21.27 -6.16 -19.67
C GLU A 79 20.75 -6.78 -20.98
N GLN A 80 20.57 -5.93 -21.97
CA GLN A 80 20.15 -6.33 -23.29
C GLN A 80 21.38 -6.97 -23.94
N PRO A 81 21.35 -8.25 -24.34
CA PRO A 81 22.48 -8.81 -25.07
C PRO A 81 22.56 -8.09 -26.41
N ASP A 82 23.71 -7.46 -26.67
CA ASP A 82 24.03 -6.71 -27.87
C ASP A 82 23.95 -7.60 -29.12
N LEU A 83 22.75 -7.79 -29.66
CA LEU A 83 22.58 -8.22 -31.05
C LEU A 83 22.46 -6.96 -31.91
N GLY A 84 23.57 -6.64 -32.59
CA GLY A 84 23.80 -5.44 -33.39
C GLY A 84 22.87 -5.25 -34.59
N VAL A 85 21.59 -5.04 -34.32
CA VAL A 85 20.59 -4.59 -35.29
C VAL A 85 20.14 -3.21 -34.84
N ALA A 86 20.35 -2.22 -35.71
CA ALA A 86 19.91 -0.84 -35.55
C ALA A 86 18.39 -0.81 -35.34
N THR A 87 17.99 -0.91 -34.08
CA THR A 87 16.61 -0.80 -33.65
C THR A 87 16.52 0.55 -32.96
N ALA A 88 15.63 1.40 -33.47
CA ALA A 88 15.37 2.76 -33.01
C ALA A 88 15.58 2.87 -31.50
N THR A 89 16.40 3.84 -31.09
CA THR A 89 16.69 4.24 -29.71
C THR A 89 15.48 3.97 -28.80
N VAL A 90 15.46 2.79 -28.18
CA VAL A 90 14.54 2.50 -27.08
C VAL A 90 15.11 3.31 -25.94
N GLN A 91 14.68 4.56 -25.88
CA GLN A 91 15.00 5.49 -24.82
C GLN A 91 14.60 4.76 -23.54
N LYS A 92 15.61 4.33 -22.79
CA LYS A 92 15.47 3.60 -21.54
C LYS A 92 14.88 4.59 -20.54
N TYR A 93 13.56 4.76 -20.60
CA TYR A 93 12.81 5.60 -19.68
C TYR A 93 12.79 4.87 -18.33
N GLU A 94 13.93 4.85 -17.65
CA GLU A 94 14.00 4.50 -16.25
C GLU A 94 13.27 5.61 -15.50
N SER A 95 12.11 5.29 -14.95
CA SER A 95 11.40 6.23 -14.08
C SER A 95 12.23 6.45 -12.82
N GLU A 96 12.72 7.68 -12.61
CA GLU A 96 13.40 8.10 -11.38
C GLU A 96 12.54 7.84 -10.12
N TRP A 97 11.22 7.76 -10.30
CA TRP A 97 10.25 7.52 -9.24
C TRP A 97 10.05 6.05 -8.89
N GLY A 98 10.54 5.15 -9.74
CA GLY A 98 10.42 3.70 -9.59
C GLY A 98 10.85 3.15 -8.23
N PRO A 99 12.08 3.49 -7.79
CA PRO A 99 12.56 3.10 -6.48
C PRO A 99 11.73 3.66 -5.33
N TRP A 100 10.96 4.74 -5.49
CA TRP A 100 10.22 5.35 -4.38
C TRP A 100 8.78 4.84 -4.25
N LEU A 101 8.27 4.13 -5.26
CA LEU A 101 6.90 3.60 -5.26
C LEU A 101 6.65 2.57 -4.16
N PHE A 102 7.68 1.85 -3.68
CA PHE A 102 7.51 0.91 -2.58
C PHE A 102 7.15 1.60 -1.26
N LEU A 103 7.48 2.89 -1.09
CA LEU A 103 7.15 3.66 0.12
C LEU A 103 5.65 3.88 0.29
N TRP A 104 4.86 3.64 -0.76
CA TRP A 104 3.41 3.71 -0.71
C TRP A 104 2.78 2.41 -0.20
N LEU A 105 3.52 1.29 -0.19
CA LEU A 105 3.02 0.01 0.33
C LEU A 105 2.61 0.08 1.81
N PRO A 106 3.44 0.59 2.75
CA PRO A 106 3.06 0.60 4.16
C PRO A 106 1.78 1.41 4.45
N PRO A 107 1.58 2.63 3.91
CA PRO A 107 0.32 3.36 4.06
C PRO A 107 -0.88 2.60 3.47
N CYS A 108 -0.74 2.00 2.28
CA CYS A 108 -1.82 1.26 1.63
C CYS A 108 -2.24 0.03 2.44
N VAL A 109 -1.25 -0.76 2.89
CA VAL A 109 -1.47 -1.95 3.73
C VAL A 109 -2.10 -1.54 5.07
N GLY A 110 -1.54 -0.50 5.72
CA GLY A 110 -2.07 0.03 6.97
C GLY A 110 -3.54 0.42 6.82
N MET A 111 -3.89 1.16 5.78
CA MET A 111 -5.27 1.55 5.53
C MET A 111 -6.23 0.40 5.26
N ILE A 112 -5.83 -0.59 4.46
CA ILE A 112 -6.68 -1.76 4.18
C ILE A 112 -6.94 -2.53 5.48
N ILE A 113 -5.88 -2.82 6.24
CA ILE A 113 -6.00 -3.53 7.52
C ILE A 113 -6.87 -2.74 8.49
N GLY A 114 -6.57 -1.44 8.67
CA GLY A 114 -7.34 -0.54 9.53
C GLY A 114 -8.81 -0.52 9.16
N TYR A 115 -9.14 -0.46 7.86
CA TYR A 115 -10.50 -0.46 7.36
C TYR A 115 -11.29 -1.67 7.86
N PHE A 116 -10.75 -2.89 7.65
CA PHE A 116 -11.39 -4.13 8.08
C PHE A 116 -11.47 -4.24 9.59
N VAL A 117 -10.39 -3.91 10.31
CA VAL A 117 -10.36 -3.96 11.77
C VAL A 117 -11.46 -3.06 12.37
N GLY A 118 -11.55 -1.81 11.93
CA GLY A 118 -12.58 -0.89 12.45
C GLY A 118 -14.01 -1.32 12.09
N ALA A 119 -14.22 -1.86 10.88
CA ALA A 119 -15.53 -2.37 10.46
C ALA A 119 -15.96 -3.61 11.27
N ILE A 120 -15.05 -4.55 11.53
CA ILE A 120 -15.32 -5.75 12.34
C ILE A 120 -15.62 -5.37 13.79
N ILE A 121 -14.80 -4.49 14.39
CA ILE A 121 -15.01 -4.04 15.78
C ILE A 121 -16.38 -3.36 15.93
N ALA A 122 -16.77 -2.51 14.96
CA ALA A 122 -18.07 -1.84 14.98
C ALA A 122 -19.25 -2.82 14.89
N ARG A 123 -19.15 -3.85 14.02
CA ARG A 123 -20.17 -4.90 13.89
C ARG A 123 -20.32 -5.71 15.18
N ASN A 124 -19.20 -6.18 15.73
CA ASN A 124 -19.19 -6.94 16.99
C ASN A 124 -19.78 -6.14 18.17
N ARG A 125 -19.64 -4.81 18.14
CA ARG A 125 -20.26 -3.94 19.15
C ARG A 125 -21.76 -3.83 18.96
N LYS A 126 -22.26 -3.71 17.72
CA LYS A 126 -23.70 -3.65 17.43
C LYS A 126 -24.42 -4.96 17.77
N GLU A 127 -23.80 -6.11 17.57
CA GLU A 127 -24.38 -7.42 17.93
C GLU A 127 -24.53 -7.64 19.44
N ARG A 128 -23.82 -6.85 20.27
CA ARG A 128 -23.84 -6.95 21.73
C ARG A 128 -24.79 -5.94 22.42
N LEU A 129 -25.38 -5.03 21.65
CA LEU A 129 -26.30 -3.99 22.13
C LEU A 129 -27.73 -4.38 21.75
#